data_AF-A0A0Q4IN74-F1
#
_entry.id   AF-A0A0Q4IN74-F1
#
_cell.length_a   1.000
_cell.length_b   1.000
_cell.length_c   1.000
_cell.angle_alpha   90.00
_cell.angle_beta   90.00
_cell.angle_gamma   90.00
#
_symmetry.space_group_name_H-M   'P 1'
#
loop_
_entity.id
_entity.type
_entity.pdbx_description
1 polymer ?
#
loop_
_entity_poly.entity_id
_entity_poly.type
_entity_poly.pdbx_seq_one_letter_code
_entity_poly.pdbx_strand_id
1 'polypeptide(L)'
;MDRPTPDRDHEENSEQAEAGTQAQDVADDARARSTDLSEDSERGGKTNPAQIIPDDTEDLVEKMDAMNRSGRIDMDAYAGEPQMDDEEDDAYRPTEDED
;
A
#
# COMPACT_ATOMS: atom_id res chain seq x y z
N MET A 1 -45.35 10.65 -33.67
CA MET A 1 -44.20 11.54 -33.93
C MET A 1 -42.99 10.89 -33.30
N ASP A 2 -42.42 9.93 -34.01
CA ASP A 2 -41.17 9.28 -33.64
C ASP A 2 -40.04 10.19 -34.17
N ARG A 3 -39.28 10.80 -33.26
CA ARG A 3 -38.15 11.62 -33.68
C ARG A 3 -36.98 10.66 -33.89
N PRO A 4 -36.47 10.50 -35.13
CA PRO A 4 -35.30 9.66 -35.33
C PRO A 4 -34.17 10.22 -34.47
N THR A 5 -33.60 9.38 -33.60
CA THR A 5 -32.30 9.66 -33.01
C THR A 5 -31.34 9.92 -34.17
N PRO A 6 -30.61 11.05 -34.19
CA PRO A 6 -29.69 11.32 -35.28
C PRO A 6 -28.74 10.14 -35.40
N ASP A 7 -28.54 9.65 -36.63
CA ASP A 7 -27.51 8.67 -36.92
C ASP A 7 -26.22 9.23 -36.36
N ARG A 8 -25.76 8.58 -35.29
CA ARG A 8 -24.46 8.82 -34.71
C ARG A 8 -23.47 8.11 -35.62
N ASP A 9 -23.30 8.62 -36.83
CA ASP A 9 -22.00 8.59 -37.49
C ASP A 9 -21.10 9.45 -36.59
N HIS A 10 -20.75 8.91 -35.42
CA HIS A 10 -19.74 9.49 -34.55
C HIS A 10 -18.49 9.49 -35.40
N GLU A 11 -17.95 10.67 -35.66
CA GLU A 11 -16.62 10.83 -36.20
C GLU A 11 -15.68 10.09 -35.24
N GLU A 12 -15.36 8.84 -35.56
CA GLU A 12 -14.47 8.00 -34.78
C GLU A 12 -13.10 8.66 -34.82
N ASN A 13 -12.76 9.36 -33.76
CA ASN A 13 -11.46 9.99 -33.65
C ASN A 13 -10.42 8.88 -33.46
N SER A 14 -9.58 8.68 -34.47
CA SER A 14 -8.50 7.68 -34.44
C SER A 14 -7.55 7.87 -33.26
N GLU A 15 -7.41 9.10 -32.75
CA GLU A 15 -6.63 9.41 -31.54
C GLU A 15 -7.33 8.94 -30.24
N GLN A 16 -8.65 8.72 -30.26
CA GLN A 16 -9.44 8.19 -29.14
C GLN A 16 -9.64 6.67 -29.23
N ALA A 17 -9.31 6.05 -30.37
CA ALA A 17 -9.38 4.61 -30.59
C ALA A 17 -8.06 3.88 -30.23
N GLU A 18 -7.16 4.54 -29.51
CA GLU A 18 -5.89 3.94 -29.10
C GLU A 18 -6.13 2.87 -28.03
N ALA A 19 -5.94 1.60 -28.41
CA ALA A 19 -6.08 0.46 -27.53
C ALA A 19 -4.81 0.24 -26.68
N GLY A 20 -4.98 -0.18 -25.43
CA GLY A 20 -3.87 -0.54 -24.53
C GLY A 20 -3.30 0.63 -23.71
N THR A 21 -3.64 1.87 -24.05
CA THR A 21 -3.26 3.07 -23.29
C THR A 21 -4.42 3.65 -22.47
N GLN A 22 -5.66 3.20 -22.76
CA GLN A 22 -6.83 3.66 -22.03
C GLN A 22 -6.83 3.15 -20.59
N ALA A 23 -7.44 3.91 -19.69
CA ALA A 23 -7.46 3.59 -18.27
C ALA A 23 -8.05 2.19 -17.97
N GLN A 24 -9.08 1.77 -18.71
CA GLN A 24 -9.66 0.43 -18.57
C GLN A 24 -8.69 -0.68 -19.02
N ASP A 25 -7.98 -0.48 -20.13
CA ASP A 25 -7.05 -1.48 -20.66
C ASP A 25 -5.84 -1.63 -19.73
N VAL A 26 -5.33 -0.50 -19.20
CA VAL A 26 -4.26 -0.48 -18.19
C VAL A 26 -4.71 -1.14 -16.89
N ALA A 27 -5.95 -0.88 -16.45
CA ALA A 27 -6.48 -1.48 -15.22
C ALA A 27 -6.69 -3.00 -15.36
N ASP A 28 -7.17 -3.46 -16.51
CA ASP A 28 -7.35 -4.89 -16.78
C ASP A 28 -6.01 -5.61 -16.96
N ASP A 29 -5.02 -4.99 -17.62
CA ASP A 29 -3.64 -5.48 -17.66
C ASP A 29 -3.03 -5.56 -16.26
N ALA A 30 -3.21 -4.54 -15.43
CA ALA A 30 -2.71 -4.52 -14.06
C ALA A 30 -3.36 -5.59 -13.17
N ARG A 31 -4.64 -5.91 -13.41
CA ARG A 31 -5.31 -7.05 -12.75
C ARG A 31 -4.79 -8.40 -13.21
N ALA A 32 -4.47 -8.53 -14.50
CA ALA A 32 -3.97 -9.78 -15.09
C ALA A 32 -2.49 -10.04 -14.76
N ARG A 33 -1.72 -8.97 -14.47
CA ARG A 33 -0.41 -9.08 -13.84
C ARG A 33 -0.59 -9.58 -12.41
N SER A 34 -0.51 -10.90 -12.26
CA SER A 34 -0.33 -11.59 -10.99
C SER A 34 0.94 -11.04 -10.31
N THR A 35 0.81 -10.03 -9.47
CA THR A 35 1.76 -9.82 -8.38
C THR A 35 1.35 -10.82 -7.32
N ASP A 36 1.96 -11.99 -7.31
CA ASP A 36 1.73 -12.94 -6.24
C ASP A 36 2.26 -12.32 -4.95
N LEU A 37 1.34 -11.74 -4.16
CA LEU A 37 1.66 -11.08 -2.90
C LEU A 37 2.08 -12.08 -1.80
N SER A 38 2.03 -13.39 -2.10
CA SER A 38 2.51 -14.45 -1.21
C SER A 38 3.97 -14.83 -1.46
N GLU A 39 4.62 -14.27 -2.48
CA GLU A 39 6.05 -14.46 -2.69
C GLU A 39 6.86 -13.75 -1.61
N ASP A 40 7.93 -14.41 -1.15
CA ASP A 40 8.89 -13.79 -0.24
C ASP A 40 9.47 -12.53 -0.89
N SER A 41 9.69 -11.49 -0.07
CA SER A 41 10.27 -10.26 -0.57
C SER A 41 11.68 -10.48 -1.09
N GLU A 42 11.96 -9.98 -2.30
CA GLU A 42 13.29 -10.06 -2.91
C GLU A 42 14.15 -8.87 -2.46
N ARG A 43 15.18 -9.14 -1.65
CA ARG A 43 16.28 -8.19 -1.46
C ARG A 43 17.07 -8.01 -2.74
N GLY A 44 17.58 -6.79 -2.91
CA GLY A 44 18.36 -6.36 -4.07
C GLY A 44 19.48 -7.32 -4.48
N GLY A 45 19.86 -7.24 -5.76
CA GLY A 45 20.86 -8.10 -6.38
C GLY A 45 22.31 -7.86 -5.92
N LYS A 46 23.27 -8.18 -6.79
CA LYS A 46 24.72 -8.06 -6.53
C LYS A 46 25.13 -6.71 -5.90
N THR A 47 25.86 -6.79 -4.80
CA THR A 47 26.34 -5.65 -3.99
C THR A 47 26.91 -4.52 -4.85
N ASN A 48 26.31 -3.33 -4.71
CA ASN A 48 26.72 -2.13 -5.43
C ASN A 48 27.42 -1.16 -4.45
N PRO A 49 28.68 -0.76 -4.67
CA PRO A 49 29.37 0.16 -3.78
C PRO A 49 28.76 1.58 -3.72
N ALA A 50 27.86 1.93 -4.64
CA ALA A 50 27.09 3.18 -4.62
C ALA A 50 25.70 3.04 -3.97
N GLN A 51 25.40 1.88 -3.39
CA GLN A 51 24.15 1.59 -2.71
C GLN A 51 23.98 2.43 -1.44
N ILE A 52 22.84 3.13 -1.34
CA ILE A 52 22.49 3.93 -0.15
C ILE A 52 21.83 3.05 0.92
N ILE A 53 20.94 2.15 0.51
CA ILE A 53 20.21 1.24 1.40
C ILE A 53 20.88 -0.13 1.29
N PRO A 54 21.59 -0.63 2.32
CA PRO A 54 22.25 -1.92 2.29
C PRO A 54 21.33 -3.09 1.91
N ASP A 55 21.87 -4.11 1.25
CA ASP A 55 21.13 -5.33 0.84
C ASP A 55 20.62 -6.10 2.06
N ASP A 56 21.18 -5.88 3.25
CA ASP A 56 20.76 -6.53 4.49
C ASP A 56 19.64 -5.77 5.25
N THR A 57 19.17 -4.63 4.71
CA THR A 57 18.08 -3.85 5.32
C THR A 57 16.74 -4.52 5.08
N GLU A 58 15.92 -4.60 6.13
CA GLU A 58 14.55 -5.11 6.02
C GLU A 58 13.68 -4.17 5.18
N ASP A 59 12.93 -4.73 4.23
CA ASP A 59 11.92 -3.96 3.48
C ASP A 59 10.57 -3.93 4.21
N LEU A 60 9.59 -3.30 3.57
CA LEU A 60 8.25 -3.10 4.14
C LEU A 60 7.53 -4.43 4.40
N VAL A 61 7.63 -5.38 3.48
CA VAL A 61 6.94 -6.67 3.58
C VAL A 61 7.59 -7.50 4.68
N GLU A 62 8.92 -7.58 4.68
CA GLU A 62 9.69 -8.26 5.73
C GLU A 62 9.37 -7.68 7.13
N LYS A 63 9.29 -6.35 7.24
CA LYS A 63 8.92 -5.68 8.49
C LYS A 63 7.48 -5.99 8.92
N MET A 64 6.53 -6.02 7.98
CA MET A 64 5.13 -6.39 8.25
C MET A 64 5.01 -7.84 8.72
N ASP A 65 5.73 -8.76 8.11
CA ASP A 65 5.76 -10.17 8.52
C ASP A 65 6.39 -10.36 9.90
N ALA A 66 7.45 -9.60 10.21
CA ALA A 66 8.05 -9.58 11.54
C ALA A 66 7.06 -9.08 12.61
N MET A 67 6.26 -8.04 12.32
CA MET A 67 5.20 -7.57 13.22
C MET A 67 4.11 -8.63 13.40
N ASN A 68 3.66 -9.26 12.32
CA ASN A 68 2.64 -10.31 12.38
C ASN A 68 3.11 -11.51 13.21
N ARG A 69 4.36 -11.97 12.99
CA ARG A 69 4.96 -13.08 13.74
C ARG A 69 5.16 -12.77 15.21
N SER A 70 5.53 -11.53 15.54
CA SER A 70 5.81 -11.12 16.93
C SER A 70 4.55 -10.72 17.70
N GLY A 71 3.46 -10.39 17.00
CA GLY A 71 2.23 -9.83 17.58
C GLY A 71 2.43 -8.43 18.17
N ARG A 72 3.56 -7.78 17.91
CA ARG A 72 3.87 -6.42 18.36
C ARG A 72 4.00 -5.51 17.15
N ILE A 73 3.28 -4.39 17.20
CA ILE A 73 3.39 -3.33 16.19
C ILE A 73 4.56 -2.44 16.56
N ASP A 74 5.34 -2.05 15.56
CA ASP A 74 6.38 -1.04 15.71
C ASP A 74 5.73 0.33 15.96
N MET A 75 5.91 0.86 17.16
CA MET A 75 5.41 2.17 17.56
C MET A 75 6.49 3.25 17.50
N ASP A 76 7.69 2.93 17.00
CA ASP A 76 8.84 3.85 16.99
C ASP A 76 8.57 5.08 16.10
N ALA A 77 7.68 4.94 15.11
CA ALA A 77 7.22 6.07 14.30
C ALA A 77 6.55 7.17 15.14
N TYR A 78 5.94 6.80 16.27
CA TYR A 78 5.27 7.70 17.22
C TYR A 78 6.15 8.01 18.43
N ALA A 79 7.41 7.56 18.45
CA ALA A 79 8.31 7.80 19.56
C ALA A 79 8.55 9.30 19.74
N GLY A 80 8.19 9.82 20.91
CA GLY A 80 8.30 11.24 21.24
C GLY A 80 7.08 12.09 20.91
N GLU A 81 6.04 11.50 20.30
CA GLU A 81 4.74 12.16 20.19
C GLU A 81 3.98 12.08 21.54
N PRO A 82 3.22 13.13 21.90
CA PRO A 82 2.33 13.08 23.07
C PRO A 82 1.32 11.93 22.92
N GLN A 83 1.08 11.18 23.98
CA GLN A 83 -0.06 10.26 24.02
C GLN A 83 -1.33 11.12 24.07
N MET A 84 -2.22 10.95 23.09
CA MET A 84 -3.52 11.64 23.05
C MET A 84 -4.64 10.77 23.63
N ASP A 85 -4.28 9.87 24.54
CA ASP A 85 -5.22 8.99 25.22
C ASP A 85 -5.92 9.76 26.35
N ASP A 86 -7.25 9.79 26.34
CA ASP A 86 -8.03 10.46 27.38
C ASP A 86 -8.01 9.70 28.72
N GLU A 87 -7.60 8.43 28.71
CA GLU A 87 -7.35 7.60 29.89
C GLU A 87 -5.89 7.64 30.38
N GLU A 88 -5.02 8.49 29.81
CA GLU A 88 -3.59 8.59 30.20
C GLU A 88 -3.42 8.83 31.72
N ASP A 89 -4.34 9.58 32.32
CA ASP A 89 -4.33 9.93 33.75
C ASP A 89 -4.80 8.77 34.67
N ASP A 90 -5.47 7.75 34.11
CA ASP A 90 -5.96 6.57 34.83
C ASP A 90 -5.04 5.35 34.69
N ALA A 91 -4.36 5.20 33.54
CA ALA A 91 -3.46 4.07 33.26
C ALA A 91 -2.24 3.98 34.21
N TYR A 92 -1.87 5.09 34.86
CA TYR A 92 -0.77 5.17 35.83
C TYR A 92 -1.22 5.35 37.29
N ARG A 93 -2.53 5.22 37.59
CA ARG A 93 -3.00 5.28 38.98
C ARG A 93 -2.61 4.01 39.73
N PRO A 94 -2.15 4.11 40.99
CA PRO A 94 -2.06 2.96 41.87
C PRO A 94 -3.43 2.29 41.94
N THR A 95 -3.51 0.98 41.69
CA THR A 95 -4.74 0.24 41.96
C THR A 95 -5.02 0.35 43.45
N GLU A 96 -6.19 0.88 43.82
CA GLU A 96 -6.66 0.98 45.20
C GLU A 96 -6.99 -0.42 45.76
N ASP A 97 -6.00 -1.30 45.85
CA ASP A 97 -6.09 -2.62 46.47
C ASP A 97 -4.73 -2.98 47.11
N GLU A 98 -4.32 -2.16 48.09
CA GLU A 98 -3.35 -2.56 49.12
C GLU A 98 -3.97 -2.24 50.50
N ASP A 99 -4.86 -3.13 50.97
CA ASP A 99 -5.26 -3.29 52.38
C ASP A 99 -5.16 -4.77 52.80
#